data_AF-A0A368YXS1-F1
#
_entry.id   AF-A0A368YXS1-F1
#
_cell.length_a   1.000
_cell.length_b   1.000
_cell.length_c   1.000
_cell.angle_alpha   90.00
_cell.angle_beta   90.00
_cell.angle_gamma   90.00
#
_symmetry.space_group_name_H-M   'P 1'
#
loop_
_entity.id
_entity.type
_entity.pdbx_description
1 polymer ?
#
loop_
_entity_poly.entity_id
_entity_poly.type
_entity_poly.pdbx_seq_one_letter_code
_entity_poly.pdbx_strand_id
1 'polypeptide(L)'
;MPALKDKELTLVIIRGLGKKPMLLISNVKPKTKKLTLAILKYYIKRWKIEEYFRFKKQKFDLENFRVRSIKRIRNLDLILSITIGFLALFSDKKRKTKLRIIVKKVSERIYDIPEFDYYALADGIKEILSKSYTGIAAFLKSYYKKQRSQNHLRLFLSL
;
A
#
# COMPACT_ATOMS: atom_id res chain seq x y z
N MET A 1 -23.00 -6.55 24.25
CA MET A 1 -22.04 -7.48 23.58
C MET A 1 -21.21 -8.16 24.66
N PRO A 2 -20.98 -9.48 24.60
CA PRO A 2 -20.32 -10.23 25.69
C PRO A 2 -18.91 -9.73 26.05
N ALA A 3 -18.19 -9.11 25.11
CA ALA A 3 -16.86 -8.53 25.33
C ALA A 3 -16.85 -7.09 25.89
N LEU A 4 -18.00 -6.41 25.91
CA LEU A 4 -18.15 -5.02 26.36
C LEU A 4 -19.35 -4.94 27.31
N LYS A 5 -19.17 -5.46 28.51
CA LYS A 5 -20.16 -5.35 29.59
C LYS A 5 -20.26 -3.88 30.03
N ASP A 6 -21.49 -3.41 30.23
CA ASP A 6 -21.84 -2.12 30.84
C ASP A 6 -21.28 -0.85 30.16
N LYS A 7 -20.83 -0.95 28.90
CA LYS A 7 -20.45 0.22 28.10
C LYS A 7 -21.62 0.72 27.28
N GLU A 8 -21.97 1.99 27.47
CA GLU A 8 -22.90 2.68 26.58
C GLU A 8 -22.29 2.80 25.17
N LEU A 9 -23.04 2.34 24.18
CA LEU A 9 -22.70 2.42 22.77
C LEU A 9 -23.81 3.15 22.02
N THR A 10 -23.43 3.83 20.95
CA THR A 10 -24.38 4.51 20.06
C THR A 10 -24.64 3.66 18.82
N LEU A 11 -25.91 3.43 18.52
CA LEU A 11 -26.34 2.85 17.25
C LEU A 11 -26.60 3.98 16.24
N VAL A 12 -25.90 3.93 15.12
CA VAL A 12 -26.09 4.81 13.96
C VAL A 12 -26.80 4.02 12.86
N ILE A 13 -27.99 4.48 12.49
CA ILE A 13 -28.81 3.88 11.43
C ILE A 13 -28.65 4.69 10.15
N ILE A 14 -28.10 4.08 9.11
CA ILE A 14 -27.90 4.71 7.80
C ILE A 14 -28.88 4.11 6.79
N ARG A 15 -29.70 4.96 6.18
CA ARG A 15 -30.67 4.60 5.14
C ARG A 15 -30.20 5.16 3.79
N GLY A 16 -30.59 4.50 2.69
CA GLY A 16 -30.35 4.99 1.33
C GLY A 16 -29.04 4.57 0.63
N LEU A 17 -28.12 3.89 1.32
CA LEU A 17 -26.89 3.35 0.68
C LEU A 17 -27.06 1.93 0.10
N GLY A 18 -28.14 1.23 0.43
CA GLY A 18 -28.40 -0.13 -0.03
C GLY A 18 -29.86 -0.52 0.18
N LYS A 19 -30.23 -1.73 -0.28
CA LYS A 19 -31.60 -2.24 -0.18
C LYS A 19 -32.11 -2.36 1.26
N LYS A 20 -31.20 -2.62 2.21
CA LYS A 20 -31.48 -2.69 3.65
C LYS A 20 -30.70 -1.59 4.39
N PRO A 21 -31.24 -1.03 5.48
CA PRO A 21 -30.53 -0.04 6.28
C PRO A 21 -29.25 -0.65 6.88
N MET A 22 -28.18 0.14 6.88
CA MET A 22 -26.92 -0.23 7.52
C MET A 22 -26.94 0.21 8.98
N LEU A 23 -26.56 -0.70 9.88
CA LEU A 23 -26.51 -0.48 11.32
C LEU A 23 -25.05 -0.45 11.77
N LEU A 24 -24.59 0.68 12.29
CA LEU A 24 -23.23 0.85 12.79
C LEU A 24 -23.25 1.12 14.29
N ILE A 25 -22.50 0.33 15.05
CA ILE A 25 -22.33 0.55 16.50
C ILE A 25 -21.01 1.30 16.70
N SER A 26 -21.05 2.38 17.48
CA SER A 26 -19.87 3.20 17.78
C SER A 26 -19.82 3.55 19.26
N ASN A 27 -18.62 3.67 19.81
CA ASN A 27 -18.39 4.26 21.14
C ASN A 27 -18.46 5.80 21.11
N VAL A 28 -18.50 6.42 19.93
CA VAL A 28 -18.65 7.85 19.76
C VAL A 28 -20.13 8.22 19.85
N LYS A 29 -20.47 9.20 20.68
CA LYS A 29 -21.79 9.83 20.75
C LYS A 29 -21.82 11.05 19.80
N PRO A 30 -22.39 10.94 18.59
CA PRO A 30 -22.37 12.04 17.63
C PRO A 30 -23.35 13.12 18.07
N LYS A 31 -22.85 14.31 18.41
CA LYS A 31 -23.67 15.48 18.75
C LYS A 31 -24.21 16.23 17.53
N THR A 32 -23.64 15.97 16.34
CA THR A 32 -23.97 16.70 15.09
C THR A 32 -24.05 15.76 13.90
N LYS A 33 -24.81 16.17 12.86
CA LYS A 33 -24.88 15.44 11.59
C LYS A 33 -23.50 15.20 10.94
N LYS A 34 -22.56 16.15 11.10
CA LYS A 34 -21.20 16.02 10.59
C LYS A 34 -20.45 14.84 11.23
N LEU A 35 -20.61 14.64 12.54
CA LEU A 35 -20.01 13.51 13.26
C LEU A 35 -20.60 12.17 12.81
N THR A 36 -21.92 12.10 12.61
CA THR A 36 -22.58 10.90 12.08
C THR A 36 -22.06 10.55 10.68
N LEU A 37 -21.89 11.55 9.81
CA LEU A 37 -21.28 11.35 8.50
C LEU A 37 -19.82 10.90 8.59
N ALA A 38 -19.06 11.41 9.57
CA ALA A 38 -17.69 10.95 9.79
C ALA A 38 -17.65 9.47 10.18
N ILE A 39 -18.52 9.00 11.10
CA ILE A 39 -18.62 7.59 11.48
C ILE A 39 -18.85 6.71 10.25
N LEU A 40 -19.81 7.09 9.39
CA LEU A 40 -20.06 6.41 8.13
C LEU A 40 -18.81 6.39 7.23
N LYS A 41 -18.15 7.54 7.02
CA LYS A 41 -16.93 7.64 6.21
C LYS A 41 -15.80 6.75 6.75
N TYR A 42 -15.62 6.68 8.06
CA TYR A 42 -14.64 5.78 8.70
C TYR A 42 -15.00 4.31 8.48
N TYR A 43 -16.28 3.95 8.59
CA TYR A 43 -16.73 2.59 8.31
C TYR A 43 -16.51 2.22 6.84
N ILE A 44 -16.82 3.09 5.89
CA ILE A 44 -16.53 2.84 4.46
C ILE A 44 -15.02 2.69 4.22
N LYS A 45 -14.18 3.49 4.89
CA LYS A 45 -12.71 3.32 4.82
C LYS A 45 -12.24 1.95 5.30
N ARG A 46 -13.04 1.19 6.09
CA ARG A 46 -12.73 -0.21 6.45
C ARG A 46 -12.46 -1.05 5.22
N TRP A 47 -13.16 -0.82 4.10
CA TRP A 47 -12.97 -1.57 2.85
C TRP A 47 -11.52 -1.56 2.33
N LYS A 48 -10.72 -0.54 2.70
CA LYS A 48 -9.30 -0.48 2.31
C LYS A 48 -8.49 -1.68 2.79
N ILE A 49 -8.86 -2.32 3.90
CA ILE A 49 -8.15 -3.52 4.38
C ILE A 49 -8.45 -4.74 3.49
N GLU A 50 -9.68 -4.84 2.97
CA GLU A 50 -10.08 -5.93 2.08
C GLU A 50 -9.34 -5.80 0.73
N GLU A 51 -9.19 -4.57 0.25
CA GLU A 51 -8.38 -4.29 -0.94
C GLU A 51 -6.90 -4.64 -0.73
N TYR A 52 -6.34 -4.33 0.45
CA TYR A 52 -4.97 -4.76 0.81
C TYR A 52 -4.83 -6.29 0.74
N PHE A 53 -5.76 -7.04 1.31
CA PHE A 53 -5.72 -8.51 1.27
C PHE A 53 -5.88 -9.03 -0.17
N ARG A 54 -6.77 -8.44 -0.97
CA ARG A 54 -6.93 -8.79 -2.39
C ARG A 54 -5.65 -8.56 -3.17
N PHE A 55 -5.03 -7.39 -3.03
CA PHE A 55 -3.78 -7.05 -3.69
C PHE A 55 -2.67 -8.03 -3.34
N LYS A 56 -2.51 -8.30 -2.03
CA LYS A 56 -1.51 -9.22 -1.52
C LYS A 56 -1.67 -10.63 -2.10
N LYS A 57 -2.90 -11.14 -2.18
CA LYS A 57 -3.21 -12.47 -2.73
C LYS A 57 -3.01 -12.52 -4.24
N GLN A 58 -3.62 -11.59 -4.99
CA GLN A 58 -3.67 -11.64 -6.45
C GLN A 58 -2.35 -11.24 -7.11
N LYS A 59 -1.66 -10.19 -6.61
CA LYS A 59 -0.48 -9.63 -7.29
C LYS A 59 0.82 -10.30 -6.89
N PHE A 60 0.91 -10.83 -5.67
CA PHE A 60 2.10 -11.51 -5.18
C PHE A 60 1.92 -13.02 -5.05
N ASP A 61 0.77 -13.54 -5.49
CA ASP A 61 0.48 -14.97 -5.50
C ASP A 61 0.68 -15.64 -4.12
N LEU A 62 0.32 -14.90 -3.06
CA LEU A 62 0.59 -15.28 -1.65
C LEU A 62 0.03 -16.67 -1.31
N GLU A 63 -1.11 -17.04 -1.92
CA GLU A 63 -1.78 -18.32 -1.66
C GLU A 63 -1.02 -19.52 -2.25
N ASN A 64 -0.12 -19.30 -3.20
CA ASN A 64 0.66 -20.34 -3.88
C ASN A 64 2.11 -20.46 -3.36
N PHE A 65 2.44 -19.81 -2.24
CA PHE A 65 3.78 -19.90 -1.66
C PHE A 65 4.11 -21.30 -1.15
N ARG A 66 5.15 -21.91 -1.71
CA ARG A 66 5.65 -23.23 -1.31
C ARG A 66 6.62 -23.15 -0.13
N VAL A 67 6.12 -22.72 1.03
CA VAL A 67 6.90 -22.60 2.29
C VAL A 67 6.33 -23.55 3.34
N ARG A 68 7.17 -24.45 3.88
CA ARG A 68 6.73 -25.53 4.80
C ARG A 68 6.67 -25.15 6.28
N SER A 69 7.13 -23.97 6.69
CA SER A 69 7.24 -23.59 8.12
C SER A 69 6.47 -22.32 8.42
N ILE A 70 5.68 -22.33 9.50
CA ILE A 70 4.92 -21.17 9.97
C ILE A 70 5.80 -19.93 10.24
N LYS A 71 7.01 -20.13 10.78
CA LYS A 71 7.96 -19.03 11.02
C LYS A 71 8.37 -18.38 9.71
N ARG A 72 8.67 -19.19 8.68
CA ARG A 72 9.05 -18.70 7.35
C ARG A 72 7.87 -18.02 6.65
N ILE A 73 6.66 -18.55 6.77
CA ILE A 73 5.43 -17.92 6.25
C ILE A 73 5.24 -16.53 6.88
N ARG A 74 5.33 -16.41 8.21
CA ARG A 74 5.21 -15.12 8.91
C ARG A 74 6.28 -14.11 8.49
N ASN A 75 7.52 -14.55 8.31
CA ASN A 75 8.60 -13.68 7.86
C ASN A 75 8.35 -13.17 6.43
N LEU A 76 7.94 -14.05 5.52
CA LEU A 76 7.61 -13.68 4.15
C LEU A 76 6.39 -12.74 4.10
N ASP A 77 5.38 -13.02 4.90
CA ASP A 77 4.19 -12.18 5.06
C ASP A 77 4.55 -10.77 5.55
N LEU A 78 5.50 -10.66 6.48
CA LEU A 78 6.01 -9.39 6.99
C LEU A 78 6.77 -8.60 5.90
N ILE A 79 7.71 -9.25 5.20
CA ILE A 79 8.46 -8.62 4.10
C ILE A 79 7.50 -8.11 3.03
N LEU A 80 6.50 -8.91 2.68
CA LEU A 80 5.48 -8.53 1.71
C LEU A 80 4.64 -7.34 2.22
N SER A 81 4.24 -7.36 3.49
CA SER A 81 3.50 -6.25 4.10
C SER A 81 4.29 -4.94 4.06
N ILE A 82 5.58 -4.99 4.38
CA ILE A 82 6.49 -3.83 4.30
C ILE A 82 6.61 -3.34 2.85
N THR A 83 6.77 -4.26 1.89
CA THR A 83 6.87 -3.95 0.47
C THR A 83 5.60 -3.25 -0.05
N ILE A 84 4.43 -3.75 0.31
CA ILE A 84 3.14 -3.12 -0.02
C ILE A 84 3.02 -1.75 0.65
N GLY A 85 3.52 -1.60 1.88
CA GLY A 85 3.62 -0.31 2.55
C GLY A 85 4.45 0.71 1.76
N PHE A 86 5.62 0.30 1.26
CA PHE A 86 6.43 1.16 0.38
C PHE A 86 5.72 1.51 -0.93
N LEU A 87 5.03 0.55 -1.55
CA LEU A 87 4.22 0.82 -2.75
C LEU A 87 3.08 1.82 -2.47
N ALA A 88 2.43 1.71 -1.31
CA ALA A 88 1.40 2.65 -0.89
C ALA A 88 1.97 4.07 -0.65
N LEU A 89 3.16 4.18 -0.05
CA LEU A 89 3.85 5.46 0.08
C LEU A 89 4.29 6.04 -1.28
N PHE A 90 4.75 5.17 -2.18
CA PHE A 90 5.12 5.57 -3.55
C PHE A 90 3.89 5.97 -4.38
N SER A 91 2.71 5.45 -4.01
CA SER A 91 1.43 5.80 -4.59
C SER A 91 0.92 7.19 -4.22
N ASP A 92 1.49 7.83 -3.19
CA ASP A 92 1.03 9.15 -2.74
C ASP A 92 1.08 10.18 -3.87
N LYS A 93 -0.11 10.70 -4.23
CA LYS A 93 -0.30 11.66 -5.33
C LYS A 93 0.40 13.00 -5.06
N LYS A 94 0.72 13.32 -3.81
CA LYS A 94 1.46 14.55 -3.44
C LYS A 94 2.91 14.52 -3.91
N ARG A 95 3.51 13.34 -4.13
CA ARG A 95 4.90 13.18 -4.57
C ARG A 95 4.97 12.93 -6.07
N LYS A 96 5.03 14.00 -6.87
CA LYS A 96 5.20 13.91 -8.33
C LYS A 96 6.69 13.79 -8.69
N THR A 97 7.23 12.56 -8.66
CA THR A 97 8.60 12.29 -9.13
C THR A 97 8.58 11.83 -10.60
N LYS A 98 9.64 12.15 -11.36
CA LYS A 98 9.82 11.66 -12.73
C LYS A 98 9.75 10.12 -12.79
N LEU A 99 10.35 9.46 -11.80
CA LEU A 99 10.32 8.00 -11.66
C LEU A 99 8.88 7.46 -11.58
N ARG A 100 8.02 8.07 -10.77
CA ARG A 100 6.62 7.64 -10.62
C ARG A 100 5.84 7.76 -11.93
N ILE A 101 6.08 8.82 -12.71
CA ILE A 101 5.45 9.02 -14.02
C ILE A 101 5.89 7.92 -14.98
N ILE A 102 7.19 7.61 -15.03
CA ILE A 102 7.74 6.55 -15.87
C ILE A 102 7.15 5.19 -15.48
N VAL A 103 7.18 4.85 -14.18
CA VAL A 103 6.62 3.58 -13.66
C VAL A 103 5.14 3.45 -14.06
N LYS A 104 4.34 4.51 -13.90
CA LYS A 104 2.93 4.48 -14.30
C LYS A 104 2.76 4.29 -15.82
N LYS A 105 3.55 4.99 -16.63
CA LYS A 105 3.47 4.89 -18.09
C LYS A 105 3.80 3.48 -18.57
N VAL A 106 4.82 2.86 -17.96
CA VAL A 106 5.27 1.50 -18.29
C VAL A 106 4.28 0.42 -17.82
N SER A 107 3.38 0.73 -16.88
CA SER A 107 2.40 -0.25 -16.39
C SER A 107 1.31 -0.66 -17.41
N GLU A 108 1.24 -0.01 -18.59
CA GLU A 108 0.40 -0.32 -19.77
C GLU A 108 -0.93 -1.04 -19.46
N ARG A 109 -1.77 -0.38 -18.64
CA ARG A 109 -3.05 -0.95 -18.24
C ARG A 109 -4.11 -0.77 -19.32
N ILE A 110 -4.79 -1.87 -19.63
CA ILE A 110 -5.91 -1.93 -20.58
C ILE A 110 -7.17 -1.20 -20.02
N TYR A 111 -7.30 -1.10 -18.70
CA TYR A 111 -8.43 -0.42 -18.03
C TYR A 111 -7.97 0.84 -17.30
N ASP A 112 -8.91 1.78 -17.10
CA ASP A 112 -8.70 2.98 -16.29
C ASP A 112 -8.13 2.61 -14.92
N ILE A 113 -7.13 3.38 -14.47
CA ILE A 113 -6.39 3.09 -13.24
C ILE A 113 -7.39 3.18 -12.05
N PRO A 114 -7.63 2.08 -11.31
CA PRO A 114 -8.49 2.12 -10.13
C PRO A 114 -7.97 3.15 -9.13
N GLU A 115 -8.81 3.65 -8.23
CA GLU A 115 -8.39 4.60 -7.18
C GLU A 115 -7.15 4.13 -6.39
N PHE A 116 -6.93 2.81 -6.35
CA PHE A 116 -5.75 2.11 -5.86
C PHE A 116 -4.59 2.10 -6.87
N ASP A 117 -3.94 3.25 -7.00
CA ASP A 117 -2.76 3.51 -7.85
C ASP A 117 -1.59 2.52 -7.63
N TYR A 118 -1.45 1.91 -6.44
CA TYR A 118 -0.32 1.02 -6.12
C TYR A 118 -0.33 -0.30 -6.91
N TYR A 119 -1.47 -0.73 -7.45
CA TYR A 119 -1.51 -1.88 -8.36
C TYR A 119 -0.75 -1.57 -9.66
N ALA A 120 -0.95 -0.38 -10.23
CA ALA A 120 -0.26 0.05 -11.45
C ALA A 120 1.24 0.24 -11.20
N LEU A 121 1.60 0.76 -10.03
CA LEU A 121 2.99 0.91 -9.64
C LEU A 121 3.70 -0.43 -9.49
N ALA A 122 3.04 -1.44 -8.92
CA ALA A 122 3.61 -2.78 -8.81
C ALA A 122 3.88 -3.40 -10.19
N ASP A 123 2.92 -3.29 -11.12
CA ASP A 123 3.08 -3.80 -12.49
C ASP A 123 4.19 -3.06 -13.24
N GLY A 124 4.23 -1.73 -13.15
CA GLY A 124 5.27 -0.92 -13.79
C GLY A 124 6.67 -1.19 -13.23
N ILE A 125 6.80 -1.40 -11.91
CA ILE A 125 8.08 -1.79 -11.29
C ILE A 125 8.49 -3.18 -11.79
N LYS A 126 7.56 -4.14 -11.82
CA LYS A 126 7.82 -5.49 -12.35
C LYS A 126 8.34 -5.43 -13.79
N GLU A 127 7.72 -4.62 -14.64
CA GLU A 127 8.09 -4.48 -16.06
C GLU A 127 9.42 -3.75 -16.27
N ILE A 128 9.76 -2.78 -15.41
CA ILE A 128 11.10 -2.16 -15.44
C ILE A 128 12.16 -3.19 -15.03
N LEU A 129 11.90 -3.96 -13.98
CA LEU A 129 12.85 -4.93 -13.46
C LEU A 129 13.00 -6.16 -14.36
N SER A 130 11.96 -6.57 -15.09
CA SER A 130 12.03 -7.69 -16.04
C SER A 130 12.98 -7.41 -17.20
N LYS A 131 13.16 -6.14 -17.57
CA LYS A 131 14.09 -5.67 -18.61
C LYS A 131 15.52 -5.47 -18.09
N SER A 132 15.78 -5.71 -16.81
CA SER A 132 17.13 -5.60 -16.23
C SER A 132 17.91 -6.89 -16.43
N TYR A 133 18.89 -6.88 -17.35
CA TYR A 133 19.78 -8.01 -17.62
C TYR A 133 20.87 -8.22 -16.55
N THR A 134 21.05 -7.24 -15.68
CA THR A 134 22.04 -7.30 -14.59
C THR A 134 21.34 -7.28 -13.23
N GLY A 135 21.76 -8.15 -12.32
CA GLY A 135 21.21 -8.20 -10.96
C GLY A 135 21.60 -6.98 -10.10
N ILE A 136 21.00 -6.90 -8.91
CA ILE A 136 21.24 -5.82 -7.93
C ILE A 136 22.74 -5.65 -7.59
N ALA A 137 23.52 -6.73 -7.60
CA ALA A 137 24.95 -6.66 -7.30
C ALA A 137 25.71 -5.75 -8.27
N ALA A 138 25.40 -5.80 -9.56
CA ALA A 138 26.02 -4.93 -10.57
C ALA A 138 25.64 -3.46 -10.36
N PHE A 139 24.36 -3.21 -10.06
CA PHE A 139 23.86 -1.89 -9.72
C PHE A 139 24.57 -1.32 -8.47
N LEU A 140 24.65 -2.09 -7.39
CA LEU A 140 25.32 -1.67 -6.16
C LEU A 140 26.81 -1.40 -6.38
N LYS A 141 27.51 -2.26 -7.14
CA LYS A 141 28.92 -2.06 -7.49
C LYS A 141 29.12 -0.73 -8.22
N SER A 142 28.27 -0.42 -9.20
CA SER A 142 28.31 0.85 -9.93
C SER A 142 28.03 2.05 -9.01
N TYR A 143 27.00 1.95 -8.15
CA TYR A 143 26.61 2.99 -7.21
C TYR A 143 27.74 3.34 -6.24
N TYR A 144 28.32 2.34 -5.56
CA TYR A 144 29.43 2.56 -4.62
C TYR A 144 30.71 3.04 -5.31
N LYS A 145 31.01 2.55 -6.53
CA LYS A 145 32.16 3.05 -7.31
C LYS A 145 32.00 4.53 -7.66
N LYS A 146 30.80 4.94 -8.08
CA LYS A 146 30.50 6.35 -8.42
C LYS A 146 30.54 7.25 -7.19
N GLN A 147 30.01 6.79 -6.06
CA GLN A 147 30.04 7.57 -4.81
C GLN A 147 31.46 7.73 -4.26
N ARG A 148 32.31 6.69 -4.36
CA ARG A 148 33.73 6.78 -3.99
C ARG A 148 34.51 7.77 -4.87
N SER A 149 34.22 7.79 -6.18
CA SER A 149 34.80 8.76 -7.11
C SER A 149 34.33 10.19 -6.82
N GLN A 150 33.04 10.40 -6.50
CA GLN A 150 32.53 11.72 -6.12
C GLN A 150 33.10 12.23 -4.80
N ASN A 151 33.31 11.36 -3.82
CA ASN A 151 33.95 11.74 -2.56
C ASN A 151 35.44 12.11 -2.76
N HIS A 152 36.13 11.41 -3.66
CA HIS A 152 37.52 11.72 -4.00
C HIS A 152 37.66 13.08 -4.73
N LEU A 153 36.71 13.41 -5.60
CA LEU A 153 36.65 14.72 -6.26
C LEU A 153 36.34 15.86 -5.28
N ARG A 154 35.49 15.61 -4.27
CA ARG A 154 35.18 16.60 -3.23
C ARG A 154 36.37 16.89 -2.32
N LEU A 155 37.18 15.88 -1.99
CA LEU A 155 38.42 16.04 -1.21
C LEU A 155 39.51 16.80 -1.98
N PHE A 156 39.54 16.68 -3.31
CA PHE A 156 40.48 17.41 -4.17
C PHE A 156 40.08 18.86 -4.44
N LEU A 157 38.80 19.20 -4.33
CA LEU A 157 38.27 20.56 -4.52
C LEU A 157 38.22 21.37 -3.21
N SER A 158 38.58 20.78 -2.08
CA SER A 158 38.64 21.41 -0.75
C SER A 158 40.07 21.73 -0.27
N LEU A 159 41.04 21.68 -1.18
CA LEU A 159 42.43 22.14 -1.04
C LEU A 159 42.63 23.33 -1.97
#